data_AF-A0A800IQA5-F1
#
_entry.id   AF-A0A800IQA5-F1
#
_cell.length_a   1.000
_cell.length_b   1.000
_cell.length_c   1.000
_cell.angle_alpha   90.00
_cell.angle_beta   90.00
_cell.angle_gamma   90.00
#
_symmetry.space_group_name_H-M   'P 1'
#
loop_
_entity.id
_entity.type
_entity.pdbx_description
1 polymer ?
#
loop_
_entity_poly.entity_id
_entity_poly.type
_entity_poly.pdbx_seq_one_letter_code
_entity_poly.pdbx_strand_id
1 'polypeptide(L)' 'MRLLLIGPPGGGKGTQAKFLIDRFAIPQISTGDMLRGNINNNTSMGKEAQKFMNSGQLVPDSIILDMMQKR' A
#
# COMPACT_ATOMS: atom_id res chain seq x y z
N MET A 1 12.80 2.29 -14.54
CA MET A 1 11.41 2.37 -15.04
C MET A 1 10.49 2.73 -13.88
N ARG A 2 9.48 3.60 -14.08
CA ARG A 2 8.51 3.99 -13.03
C ARG A 2 7.10 3.71 -13.54
N LEU A 3 6.33 2.90 -12.82
CA LEU A 3 5.01 2.42 -13.23
C LEU A 3 4.00 2.63 -12.11
N LEU A 4 2.77 2.97 -12.50
CA LEU A 4 1.62 3.04 -11.60
C LEU A 4 0.54 2.08 -12.11
N LEU A 5 0.15 1.11 -11.29
CA LEU A 5 -0.91 0.15 -11.60
C LEU A 5 -2.22 0.61 -10.93
N ILE A 6 -3.20 1.00 -11.75
CA ILE A 6 -4.53 1.45 -11.30
C ILE A 6 -5.59 0.43 -11.73
N GLY A 7 -6.61 0.25 -10.91
CA GLY A 7 -7.71 -0.68 -11.18
C GLY A 7 -8.51 -1.02 -9.92
N PRO A 8 -9.70 -1.63 -10.06
CA PRO A 8 -10.59 -1.91 -8.93
C PRO A 8 -9.99 -2.91 -7.92
N PRO A 9 -10.49 -2.94 -6.67
CA PRO A 9 -10.22 -4.04 -5.74
C PRO A 9 -10.55 -5.39 -6.39
N GLY A 10 -9.70 -6.41 -6.23
CA GLY A 10 -9.88 -7.71 -6.88
C GLY A 10 -9.54 -7.76 -8.38
N GLY A 11 -9.28 -6.64 -9.05
CA GLY A 11 -8.98 -6.58 -10.49
C GLY A 11 -7.60 -7.11 -10.92
N GLY A 12 -6.93 -7.94 -10.12
CA GLY A 12 -5.68 -8.61 -10.52
C GLY A 12 -4.39 -7.77 -10.52
N LYS A 13 -4.42 -6.52 -10.03
CA LYS A 13 -3.23 -5.64 -9.99
C LYS A 13 -2.00 -6.27 -9.35
N GLY A 14 -2.18 -6.96 -8.22
CA GLY A 14 -1.08 -7.62 -7.51
C GLY A 14 -0.45 -8.76 -8.32
N THR A 15 -1.28 -9.51 -9.05
CA THR A 15 -0.82 -10.56 -9.96
C THR A 15 0.00 -9.97 -11.10
N GLN A 16 -0.48 -8.88 -11.72
CA GLN A 16 0.24 -8.19 -12.79
C GLN A 16 1.55 -7.56 -12.28
N ALA A 17 1.55 -7.00 -11.07
CA ALA A 17 2.75 -6.45 -10.45
C ALA A 17 3.84 -7.52 -10.30
N LYS A 18 3.51 -8.74 -9.87
CA LYS A 18 4.47 -9.86 -9.75
C LYS A 18 5.17 -10.16 -11.08
N PHE A 19 4.41 -10.27 -12.18
CA PHE A 19 5.01 -10.49 -13.50
C PHE A 19 5.97 -9.37 -13.91
N LEU A 20 5.66 -8.12 -13.58
CA LEU A 20 6.54 -6.97 -13.88
C LEU A 20 7.81 -6.99 -13.01
N ILE A 21 7.70 -7.34 -11.73
CA ILE A 21 8.85 -7.51 -10.83
C ILE A 21 9.81 -8.56 -11.39
N ASP A 22 9.29 -9.75 -11.71
CA ASP A 22 10.10 -10.88 -12.20
C ASP A 22 10.77 -10.56 -13.55
N ARG A 23 10.05 -9.87 -14.43
CA ARG A 23 10.54 -9.54 -15.78
C ARG A 23 11.59 -8.43 -15.79
N PHE A 24 11.42 -7.41 -14.94
CA PHE A 24 12.21 -6.18 -14.99
C PHE A 24 13.10 -5.96 -13.77
N ALA A 25 13.08 -6.88 -12.80
CA ALA A 25 13.82 -6.78 -11.54
C ALA A 25 13.60 -5.44 -10.81
N ILE A 26 12.35 -4.97 -10.78
CA ILE A 26 11.97 -3.71 -10.12
C ILE A 26 11.27 -3.99 -8.78
N PRO A 27 11.49 -3.15 -7.74
CA PRO A 27 10.76 -3.30 -6.49
C PRO A 27 9.30 -2.88 -6.63
N GLN A 28 8.43 -3.52 -5.86
CA GLN A 28 7.03 -3.10 -5.72
C GLN A 28 6.82 -2.20 -4.51
N ILE A 29 6.07 -1.12 -4.73
CA ILE A 29 5.49 -0.30 -3.68
C ILE A 29 3.98 -0.51 -3.71
N SER A 30 3.44 -1.06 -2.62
CA SER A 30 2.02 -1.36 -2.45
C SER A 30 1.54 -0.63 -1.21
N THR A 31 0.71 0.40 -1.40
CA THR A 31 0.15 1.19 -0.29
C THR A 31 -0.68 0.30 0.64
N GLY A 32 -1.40 -0.68 0.10
CA GLY A 32 -2.16 -1.65 0.88
C GLY A 32 -1.29 -2.56 1.75
N ASP A 33 -0.16 -3.06 1.23
CA ASP A 33 0.75 -3.90 2.03
C ASP A 33 1.50 -3.07 3.08
N MET A 34 1.90 -1.85 2.72
CA MET A 34 2.52 -0.91 3.66
C MET A 34 1.57 -0.56 4.82
N LEU A 35 0.31 -0.26 4.53
CA LEU A 35 -0.73 -0.02 5.54
C LEU A 35 -0.92 -1.23 6.45
N ARG A 36 -1.16 -2.41 5.86
CA ARG A 36 -1.33 -3.67 6.62
C ARG A 36 -0.11 -4.00 7.47
N GLY A 37 1.10 -3.77 6.96
CA GLY A 37 2.34 -3.95 7.72
C GLY A 37 2.43 -3.03 8.93
N ASN A 38 2.13 -1.74 8.77
CA ASN A 38 2.12 -0.78 9.87
C ASN A 38 1.08 -1.13 10.96
N ILE A 39 -0.08 -1.62 10.54
CA ILE A 39 -1.15 -2.14 11.40
C ILE A 39 -0.66 -3.36 12.20
N ASN A 40 -0.16 -4.38 11.50
CA ASN A 40 0.29 -5.64 12.11
C ASN A 40 1.45 -5.41 13.10
N ASN A 41 2.31 -4.43 12.81
CA ASN A 41 3.42 -4.04 13.65
C ASN A 41 3.03 -3.07 14.78
N ASN A 42 1.73 -2.75 14.95
CA ASN A 42 1.21 -1.87 16.00
C ASN A 42 1.88 -0.48 16.08
N THR A 43 2.34 0.03 14.94
CA THR A 43 2.96 1.36 14.85
C THR A 43 1.95 2.47 15.20
N SER A 44 2.44 3.64 15.60
CA SER A 44 1.56 4.81 15.85
C SER A 44 0.70 5.14 14.63
N MET A 45 1.32 5.22 13.46
CA MET A 45 0.65 5.49 12.18
C MET A 45 -0.32 4.35 11.79
N GLY A 46 0.04 3.10 12.05
CA GLY A 46 -0.82 1.94 11.81
C GLY A 46 -2.09 1.96 12.66
N LYS A 47 -1.98 2.32 13.94
CA LYS A 47 -3.14 2.47 14.84
C LYS A 47 -4.08 3.59 14.40
N GLU A 48 -3.53 4.68 13.91
CA GLU A 48 -4.33 5.79 13.36
C GLU A 48 -5.05 5.38 12.07
N ALA A 49 -4.32 4.80 11.12
CA ALA A 49 -4.87 4.31 9.86
C ALA A 49 -5.96 3.23 10.06
N GLN A 50 -5.80 2.35 11.06
CA GLN A 50 -6.77 1.30 11.37
C GLN A 50 -8.17 1.87 11.65
N LYS A 51 -8.28 3.06 12.27
CA LYS A 51 -9.56 3.68 12.60
C LYS A 51 -10.38 3.98 11.34
N PHE A 52 -9.73 4.52 10.31
CA PHE A 52 -10.36 4.83 9.02
C PHE A 52 -10.68 3.56 8.23
N MET A 53 -9.78 2.57 8.24
CA MET A 53 -10.03 1.31 7.56
C MET A 53 -11.22 0.55 8.15
N ASN A 54 -11.36 0.53 9.48
CA ASN A 54 -12.50 -0.12 10.16
C ASN A 54 -13.83 0.58 9.88
N SER A 55 -13.83 1.89 9.66
CA SER A 55 -15.04 2.64 9.28
C SER A 55 -15.34 2.59 7.78
N GLY A 56 -14.54 1.86 6.99
CA GLY A 56 -14.67 1.82 5.52
C GLY A 56 -14.32 3.16 4.84
N GLN A 57 -13.67 4.07 5.57
CA GLN A 57 -13.25 5.35 5.06
C GLN A 57 -11.86 5.26 4.42
N LEU A 58 -11.58 6.20 3.50
CA LEU A 58 -10.25 6.39 2.98
C LEU A 58 -9.32 6.90 4.09
N VAL A 59 -8.13 6.29 4.17
CA VAL A 59 -7.06 6.79 5.04
C VAL A 59 -6.57 8.13 4.45
N PRO A 60 -6.42 9.19 5.26
CA PRO A 60 -5.91 10.49 4.80
C PRO A 60 -4.57 10.40 4.06
N ASP A 61 -4.42 11.20 3.01
CA ASP A 61 -3.20 11.24 2.18
C ASP A 61 -1.95 11.58 3.00
N SER A 62 -2.05 12.46 4.00
CA SER A 62 -0.92 12.81 4.88
C SER A 62 -0.31 11.58 5.55
N ILE A 63 -1.14 10.70 6.10
CA ILE A 63 -0.71 9.46 6.74
C ILE A 63 -0.03 8.53 5.72
N ILE A 64 -0.63 8.42 4.53
CA ILE A 64 -0.11 7.55 3.46
C ILE A 64 1.25 8.04 2.96
N LEU A 65 1.40 9.35 2.75
CA LEU A 65 2.64 9.98 2.31
C LEU A 65 3.73 9.86 3.38
N ASP A 66 3.42 10.06 4.65
CA ASP A 66 4.36 9.89 5.77
C ASP A 66 4.85 8.44 5.89
N MET A 67 3.96 7.46 5.69
CA MET A 67 4.34 6.05 5.64
C MET A 67 5.26 5.75 4.44
N MET A 68 5.01 6.38 3.27
CA MET A 68 5.87 6.20 2.09
C MET A 68 7.26 6.82 2.25
N GLN A 69 7.38 7.96 2.93
CA GLN A 69 8.68 8.62 3.16
C GLN A 69 9.61 7.82 4.09
N LYS A 70 9.06 7.00 4.99
CA LYS A 70 9.83 6.23 5.98
C LYS A 70 10.29 4.85 5.50
N ARG A 71 10.07 4.52 4.23
CA ARG A 71 10.43 3.23 3.62
C ARG A 71 11.67 3.36 2.75
#